data_AF-A0A7X7UQL8-F1
#
_entry.id   AF-A0A7X7UQL8-F1
#
_cell.length_a   1.000
_cell.length_b   1.000
_cell.length_c   1.000
_cell.angle_alpha   90.00
_cell.angle_beta   90.00
_cell.angle_gamma   90.00
#
_symmetry.space_group_name_H-M   'P 1'
#
loop_
_entity.id
_entity.type
_entity.pdbx_description
1 polymer ?
#
loop_
_entity_poly.entity_id
_entity_poly.type
_entity_poly.pdbx_seq_one_letter_code
_entity_poly.pdbx_strand_id
1 'polypeptide(L)'
;MEKNETLDISIRPRTLQEYIGQDRIKEMLRIFIYAARQRKESLDHVLFFGPPGLGKTTLAGIIAREMGANFHSLTAPSIERIGDMVAILTNLEAGDVLFIDEIHRL
;
A
#
# COMPACT_ATOMS: atom_id res chain seq x y z
N MET A 1 -21.48 8.24 36.75
CA MET A 1 -21.71 7.52 35.47
C MET A 1 -20.62 7.95 34.53
N GLU A 2 -19.47 7.26 34.58
CA GLU A 2 -18.39 7.48 33.63
C GLU A 2 -18.80 6.86 32.30
N LYS A 3 -18.97 7.71 31.31
CA LYS A 3 -19.25 7.32 29.93
C LYS A 3 -17.93 6.81 29.37
N ASN A 4 -17.76 5.49 29.32
CA ASN A 4 -16.67 4.85 28.59
C ASN A 4 -16.82 5.23 27.10
N GLU A 5 -16.16 6.32 26.71
CA GLU A 5 -15.76 6.56 25.33
C GLU A 5 -14.72 5.49 25.00
N THR A 6 -15.19 4.31 24.59
CA THR A 6 -14.35 3.34 23.88
C THR A 6 -13.81 4.05 22.66
N LEU A 7 -12.58 4.55 22.82
CA LEU A 7 -11.72 5.05 21.77
C LEU A 7 -11.77 4.03 20.63
N ASP A 8 -12.41 4.42 19.54
CA ASP A 8 -12.50 3.69 18.29
C ASP A 8 -11.11 3.72 17.62
N ILE A 9 -10.13 3.09 18.27
CA ILE A 9 -8.80 2.87 17.72
C ILE A 9 -8.99 1.76 16.68
N SER A 10 -9.47 2.13 15.50
CA SER A 10 -9.41 1.29 14.31
C SER A 10 -7.93 1.01 14.03
N ILE A 11 -7.40 -0.06 14.60
CA ILE A 11 -6.04 -0.53 14.35
C ILE A 11 -6.00 -0.93 12.88
N ARG A 12 -5.25 -0.17 12.06
CA ARG A 12 -5.02 -0.56 10.66
C ARG A 12 -4.23 -1.87 10.64
N PRO A 13 -4.69 -2.90 9.90
CA PRO A 13 -4.00 -4.17 9.82
C PRO A 13 -2.61 -3.96 9.20
N ARG A 14 -1.62 -4.66 9.76
CA ARG A 14 -0.21 -4.59 9.36
C ARG A 14 0.18 -5.74 8.45
N THR A 15 -0.51 -6.87 8.54
CA THR A 15 -0.23 -8.08 7.75
C THR A 15 -1.44 -8.49 6.91
N LEU A 16 -1.23 -9.31 5.88
CA LEU A 16 -2.35 -9.88 5.11
C LEU A 16 -3.27 -10.73 5.99
N GLN A 17 -2.73 -11.34 7.05
CA GLN A 17 -3.50 -12.18 7.98
C GLN A 17 -4.46 -11.34 8.85
N GLU A 18 -4.08 -10.11 9.21
CA GLU A 18 -4.90 -9.17 9.97
C GLU A 18 -5.97 -8.49 9.10
N TYR A 19 -5.84 -8.51 7.78
CA TYR A 19 -6.77 -7.84 6.87
C TYR A 19 -8.07 -8.64 6.74
N ILE A 20 -9.17 -8.06 7.24
CA ILE A 20 -10.48 -8.72 7.28
C ILE A 20 -11.16 -8.64 5.90
N GLY A 21 -11.68 -9.77 5.42
CA GLY A 21 -12.35 -9.88 4.12
C GLY A 21 -11.38 -9.85 2.93
N GLN A 22 -11.93 -9.69 1.72
CA GLN A 22 -11.18 -9.67 0.45
C GLN A 22 -10.31 -10.93 0.21
N ASP A 23 -10.80 -12.11 0.57
CA ASP A 23 -9.99 -13.35 0.60
C ASP A 23 -9.33 -13.68 -0.75
N ARG A 24 -10.03 -13.42 -1.86
CA ARG A 24 -9.46 -13.60 -3.22
C ARG A 24 -8.26 -12.68 -3.47
N ILE A 25 -8.32 -11.41 -3.05
CA ILE A 25 -7.22 -10.45 -3.22
C ILE A 25 -6.06 -10.83 -2.30
N LYS A 26 -6.35 -11.20 -1.04
CA LYS A 26 -5.31 -11.62 -0.09
C LYS A 26 -4.54 -12.84 -0.58
N GLU A 27 -5.24 -13.84 -1.11
CA GLU A 27 -4.58 -15.05 -1.62
C GLU A 27 -3.72 -14.75 -2.85
N MET A 28 -4.23 -13.94 -3.78
CA MET A 28 -3.47 -13.49 -4.94
C MET A 28 -2.20 -12.71 -4.54
N LEU A 29 -2.34 -11.74 -3.63
CA LEU A 29 -1.19 -10.98 -3.13
C LEU A 29 -0.18 -11.87 -2.41
N ARG A 30 -0.65 -12.84 -1.60
CA ARG A 30 0.22 -13.81 -0.92
C ARG A 30 1.08 -14.59 -1.91
N ILE A 31 0.49 -15.07 -3.01
CA ILE A 31 1.21 -15.81 -4.06
C ILE A 31 2.26 -14.91 -4.73
N PHE A 32 1.90 -13.68 -5.11
CA PHE A 32 2.83 -12.78 -5.78
C PHE A 32 3.99 -12.31 -4.88
N ILE A 33 3.68 -11.93 -3.64
CA ILE A 33 4.68 -11.57 -2.63
C ILE A 33 5.64 -12.73 -2.39
N TYR A 34 5.10 -13.94 -2.20
CA TYR A 34 5.94 -15.12 -2.00
C TYR A 34 6.88 -15.34 -3.19
N ALA A 35 6.36 -15.30 -4.42
CA ALA A 35 7.15 -15.51 -5.62
C ALA A 35 8.25 -14.45 -5.80
N ALA A 36 7.94 -13.17 -5.61
CA ALA A 36 8.90 -12.07 -5.68
C ALA A 36 10.01 -12.23 -4.63
N ARG A 37 9.65 -12.59 -3.39
CA ARG A 37 10.62 -12.84 -2.31
C ARG A 37 11.53 -14.03 -2.59
N GLN A 38 11.02 -15.11 -3.18
CA GLN A 38 11.85 -16.26 -3.58
C GLN A 38 12.89 -15.87 -4.64
N ARG A 39 12.52 -14.97 -5.57
CA ARG A 39 13.43 -14.45 -6.60
C ARG A 39 14.36 -13.34 -6.09
N LYS A 40 14.14 -12.82 -4.88
CA LYS A 40 14.82 -11.64 -4.32
C LYS A 40 14.64 -10.39 -5.20
N GLU A 41 13.44 -10.24 -5.74
CA GLU A 41 13.04 -9.13 -6.60
C GLU A 41 11.93 -8.30 -5.93
N SER A 42 11.74 -7.07 -6.40
CA SER A 42 10.57 -6.27 -6.06
C SER A 42 9.28 -6.95 -6.53
N LEU A 43 8.17 -6.66 -5.86
CA LEU A 43 6.86 -7.01 -6.38
C LEU A 43 6.59 -6.22 -7.67
N ASP A 44 6.00 -6.87 -8.66
CA ASP A 44 5.51 -6.18 -9.86
C ASP A 44 4.52 -5.06 -9.49
N HIS A 45 4.38 -4.07 -10.38
CA HIS A 45 3.47 -2.95 -10.15
C HIS A 45 2.02 -3.42 -9.99
N VAL A 46 1.36 -2.90 -8.94
CA VAL A 46 -0.02 -3.28 -8.59
C VAL A 46 -0.96 -2.08 -8.78
N LEU A 47 -2.08 -2.30 -9.46
CA LEU A 47 -3.17 -1.34 -9.55
C LEU A 47 -4.36 -1.80 -8.70
N PHE A 48 -4.73 -1.00 -7.70
CA PHE A 48 -5.95 -1.24 -6.93
C PHE A 48 -7.12 -0.45 -7.51
N PHE A 49 -8.17 -1.15 -7.93
CA PHE A 49 -9.42 -0.53 -8.39
C PHE A 49 -10.56 -0.73 -7.40
N GLY A 50 -11.41 0.29 -7.25
CA GLY A 50 -12.70 0.19 -6.55
C GLY A 50 -13.08 1.46 -5.77
N PRO A 51 -14.24 1.45 -5.09
CA PRO A 51 -14.70 2.56 -4.26
C PRO A 51 -13.71 3.04 -3.18
N PRO A 52 -13.82 4.30 -2.71
CA PRO A 52 -13.08 4.79 -1.54
C PRO A 52 -13.47 4.01 -0.27
N GLY A 53 -12.56 3.96 0.70
CA GLY A 53 -12.80 3.29 1.98
C GLY A 53 -12.58 1.77 2.00
N LEU A 54 -12.29 1.14 0.85
CA LEU A 54 -12.00 -0.30 0.77
C LEU A 54 -10.56 -0.70 1.16
N GLY A 55 -9.85 0.17 1.89
CA GLY A 55 -8.52 -0.17 2.43
C GLY A 55 -7.40 -0.32 1.40
N LYS A 56 -7.46 0.34 0.23
CA LYS A 56 -6.38 0.30 -0.80
C LYS A 56 -5.03 0.74 -0.24
N THR A 57 -4.99 1.90 0.42
CA THR A 57 -3.79 2.42 1.10
C THR A 57 -3.30 1.45 2.17
N THR A 58 -4.21 0.74 2.83
CA THR A 58 -3.85 -0.26 3.85
C THR A 58 -3.20 -1.48 3.22
N LEU A 59 -3.76 -2.01 2.11
CA LEU A 59 -3.16 -3.11 1.35
C LEU A 59 -1.78 -2.73 0.79
N ALA A 60 -1.60 -1.51 0.30
CA ALA A 60 -0.30 -1.03 -0.17
C ALA A 60 0.76 -1.01 0.96
N GLY A 61 0.38 -0.53 2.15
CA GLY A 61 1.26 -0.57 3.32
C GLY A 61 1.57 -2.00 3.79
N ILE A 62 0.60 -2.91 3.71
CA ILE A 62 0.81 -4.34 3.98
C ILE A 62 1.81 -4.93 2.98
N ILE A 63 1.67 -4.65 1.68
CA ILE A 63 2.62 -5.11 0.65
C ILE A 63 4.04 -4.67 1.00
N ALA A 64 4.25 -3.39 1.31
CA ALA A 64 5.57 -2.87 1.67
C ALA A 64 6.15 -3.62 2.88
N ARG A 65 5.34 -3.84 3.92
CA ARG A 65 5.77 -4.60 5.11
C ARG A 65 6.13 -6.04 4.78
N GLU A 66 5.28 -6.74 4.03
CA GLU A 66 5.49 -8.15 3.67
C GLU A 66 6.72 -8.33 2.76
N MET A 67 7.04 -7.31 1.96
CA MET A 67 8.26 -7.24 1.14
C MET A 67 9.49 -6.76 1.91
N GLY A 68 9.34 -6.29 3.15
CA GLY A 68 10.44 -5.70 3.94
C GLY A 68 10.98 -4.39 3.36
N ALA A 69 10.12 -3.64 2.67
CA ALA A 69 10.47 -2.42 1.94
C ALA A 69 9.97 -1.15 2.64
N ASN A 70 10.59 -0.01 2.34
CA ASN A 70 10.05 1.28 2.79
C ASN A 70 8.76 1.61 2.04
N PHE A 71 7.84 2.28 2.73
CA PHE A 71 6.56 2.68 2.18
C PHE A 71 6.52 4.20 1.98
N HIS A 72 6.38 4.63 0.74
CA HIS A 72 6.23 6.03 0.36
C HIS A 72 4.82 6.23 -0.19
N SER A 73 4.12 7.27 0.27
CA SER A 73 2.74 7.53 -0.13
C SER A 73 2.60 8.97 -0.59
N LEU A 74 1.98 9.17 -1.74
CA LEU A 74 1.57 10.47 -2.26
C LEU A 74 0.19 10.37 -2.92
N THR A 75 -0.37 11.51 -3.27
CA THR A 75 -1.60 11.61 -4.06
C THR A 75 -1.27 12.11 -5.45
N ALA A 76 -1.86 11.57 -6.51
CA ALA A 76 -1.58 12.06 -7.87
C ALA A 76 -1.78 13.58 -8.03
N PRO A 77 -2.82 14.21 -7.46
CA PRO A 77 -2.98 15.67 -7.54
C PRO A 77 -1.88 16.49 -6.85
N SER A 78 -1.05 15.89 -5.99
CA SER A 78 0.09 16.60 -5.39
C SER A 78 1.32 16.62 -6.30
N ILE A 79 1.27 15.95 -7.46
CA ILE A 79 2.27 16.07 -8.51
C ILE A 79 1.81 17.20 -9.44
N GLU A 80 2.44 18.36 -9.33
CA GLU A 80 2.08 19.52 -10.16
C GLU A 80 2.83 19.54 -11.49
N ARG A 81 4.07 19.01 -11.49
CA ARG A 81 4.98 19.05 -12.63
C ARG A 81 5.71 17.72 -12.79
N ILE A 82 6.15 17.44 -14.03
CA ILE A 82 6.98 16.26 -14.35
C ILE A 82 8.22 16.18 -13.44
N GLY A 83 8.80 17.33 -13.10
CA GLY A 83 9.97 17.41 -12.21
C GLY A 83 9.73 16.84 -10.80
N ASP A 84 8.51 16.94 -10.28
CA ASP A 84 8.17 16.42 -8.94
C ASP A 84 8.22 14.89 -8.93
N MET A 85 7.68 14.27 -9.99
CA MET A 85 7.72 12.82 -10.15
C MET A 85 9.16 12.31 -10.34
N VAL A 86 9.98 13.04 -11.11
CA VAL A 86 11.41 12.70 -11.27
C VAL A 86 12.14 12.79 -9.93
N ALA A 87 11.90 13.83 -9.14
CA ALA A 87 12.52 13.99 -7.82
C ALA A 87 12.12 12.86 -6.86
N ILE A 88 10.85 12.47 -6.84
CA ILE A 88 10.36 11.34 -6.03
C ILE A 88 11.06 10.05 -6.43
N LEU A 89 11.06 9.71 -7.73
CA LEU A 89 11.66 8.48 -8.24
C LEU A 89 13.17 8.41 -7.99
N THR A 90 13.86 9.55 -8.02
CA THR A 90 15.31 9.61 -7.77
C THR A 90 15.67 9.33 -6.31
N ASN A 91 14.75 9.61 -5.38
CA ASN A 91 14.96 9.37 -3.95
C ASN A 91 14.52 7.98 -3.49
N LEU A 92 13.96 7.14 -4.36
CA LEU A 92 13.55 5.78 -4.00
C LEU A 92 14.74 4.83 -3.96
N GLU A 93 14.77 3.99 -2.93
CA GLU A 93 15.72 2.89 -2.85
C GLU A 93 15.19 1.66 -3.60
N ALA A 94 16.11 0.77 -4.00
CA ALA A 94 15.74 -0.48 -4.65
C ALA A 94 14.87 -1.34 -3.71
N GLY A 95 13.66 -1.69 -4.18
CA GLY A 95 12.69 -2.47 -3.41
C GLY A 95 11.61 -1.63 -2.72
N ASP A 96 11.79 -0.31 -2.62
CA ASP A 96 10.80 0.59 -2.02
C ASP A 96 9.44 0.51 -2.74
N VAL A 97 8.38 0.69 -1.96
CA VAL A 97 7.00 0.74 -2.47
C VAL A 97 6.54 2.19 -2.53
N LEU A 98 6.33 2.68 -3.75
CA LEU A 98 5.67 3.95 -4.02
C LEU A 98 4.16 3.74 -4.24
N PHE A 99 3.35 4.26 -3.33
CA PHE A 99 1.90 4.30 -3.46
C PHE A 99 1.45 5.67 -3.94
N ILE A 100 0.74 5.70 -5.06
CA ILE A 100 0.12 6.89 -5.64
C ILE A 100 -1.39 6.74 -5.50
N ASP A 101 -1.99 7.45 -4.54
CA ASP A 101 -3.42 7.50 -4.41
C ASP A 101 -4.04 8.37 -5.52
N GLU A 102 -5.28 8.07 -5.89
CA GLU A 102 -5.99 8.78 -6.96
C GLU A 102 -5.24 8.85 -8.30
N ILE A 103 -4.46 7.81 -8.65
CA ILE A 103 -3.61 7.77 -9.86
C ILE A 103 -4.35 8.10 -11.18
N HIS A 104 -5.67 7.98 -11.21
CA HIS A 104 -6.50 8.39 -12.35
C HIS A 104 -6.56 9.90 -12.58
N ARG A 105 -6.02 10.71 -11.65
CA ARG A 105 -5.95 12.18 -11.71
C ARG A 105 -4.57 12.70 -12.10
N LEU A 106 -3.63 11.80 -12.42
CA LEU A 106 -2.27 12.11 -12.86
C LEU A 106 -2.24 12.59 -14.31
#